data_AF-K1T369-F1
#
_entry.id   AF-K1T369-F1
#
_cell.length_a   1.000
_cell.length_b   1.000
_cell.length_c   1.000
_cell.angle_alpha   90.00
_cell.angle_beta   90.00
_cell.angle_gamma   90.00
#
_symmetry.space_group_name_H-M   'P 1'
#
loop_
_entity.id
_entity.type
_entity.pdbx_description
1 polymer ?
#
loop_
_entity_poly.entity_id
_entity_poly.type
_entity_poly.pdbx_seq_one_letter_code
_entity_poly.pdbx_strand_id
1 'polypeptide(L)'
;MSLVLTLLAKNTADFAQWYSTTIYPFFVGTVGRISSVLPFSLCEILLYAVIILAAIGVVFTVIRFVKGKGKRKKLLMRVLAGVVCFAVSVYMVFTLFCGINYNRFTFSEVSGFTVETYTAQELADLCVYILNNANDAAGKIETDETLTVSLDGKINLDKECRDAMTRLGERYDSLSGFYPDAKAVIASEGMSYMKILGMYAPFTIEANYNANAPDFAKPFTVCHELSHLKGFMREDEANFIAYLACTGSDNVYLQYAGWV
;
A
#
# COMPACT_ATOMS: atom_id res chain seq x y z
N MET A 1 8.71 23.45 -3.64
CA MET A 1 8.66 22.43 -4.70
C MET A 1 7.47 21.49 -4.50
N SER A 2 7.35 20.77 -3.39
CA SER A 2 6.24 19.83 -3.13
C SER A 2 4.86 20.45 -3.38
N LEU A 3 4.58 21.63 -2.80
CA LEU A 3 3.32 22.33 -3.01
C LEU A 3 3.03 22.64 -4.49
N VAL A 4 4.06 23.03 -5.25
CA VAL A 4 3.93 23.32 -6.69
C VAL A 4 3.60 22.04 -7.46
N LEU A 5 4.28 20.93 -7.15
CA LEU A 5 4.01 19.62 -7.76
C LEU A 5 2.60 19.12 -7.42
N THR A 6 2.16 19.27 -6.17
CA THR A 6 0.80 18.91 -5.74
C THR A 6 -0.25 19.76 -6.46
N LEU A 7 -0.05 21.08 -6.55
CA LEU A 7 -0.97 21.96 -7.27
C LEU A 7 -0.98 21.66 -8.76
N LEU A 8 0.17 21.37 -9.38
CA LEU A 8 0.24 21.01 -10.78
C LEU A 8 -0.51 19.70 -11.05
N ALA A 9 -0.28 18.66 -10.24
CA ALA A 9 -0.99 17.39 -10.33
C ALA A 9 -2.50 17.56 -10.16
N LYS A 10 -2.94 18.38 -9.20
CA LYS A 10 -4.36 18.62 -8.94
C LYS A 10 -5.07 19.37 -10.08
N ASN A 11 -4.38 20.29 -10.75
CA ASN A 11 -4.99 21.13 -11.79
C ASN A 11 -4.76 20.59 -13.21
N THR A 12 -3.89 19.60 -13.40
CA THR A 12 -3.53 19.05 -14.72
C THR A 12 -3.44 17.53 -14.62
N ALA A 13 -4.55 16.83 -14.89
CA ALA A 13 -4.60 15.36 -14.81
C ALA A 13 -3.56 14.69 -15.73
N ASP A 14 -3.32 15.24 -16.92
CA ASP A 14 -2.30 14.75 -17.85
C ASP A 14 -0.89 14.78 -17.27
N PHE A 15 -0.56 15.77 -16.43
CA PHE A 15 0.73 15.82 -15.73
C PHE A 15 0.85 14.69 -14.71
N ALA A 16 -0.19 14.47 -13.91
CA ALA A 16 -0.21 13.38 -12.94
C ALA A 16 -0.12 12.03 -13.64
N GLN A 17 -0.87 11.84 -14.73
CA GLN A 17 -0.83 10.63 -15.54
C GLN A 17 0.56 10.37 -16.12
N TRP A 18 1.17 11.36 -16.78
CA TRP A 18 2.53 11.26 -17.30
C TRP A 18 3.55 10.93 -16.21
N TYR A 19 3.44 11.59 -15.05
CA TYR A 19 4.29 11.29 -13.90
C TYR A 19 4.15 9.83 -13.47
N SER A 20 2.91 9.36 -13.30
CA SER A 20 2.59 8.00 -12.84
C SER A 20 3.06 6.91 -13.81
N THR A 21 3.04 7.16 -15.13
CA THR A 21 3.43 6.15 -16.13
C THR A 21 4.89 6.24 -16.57
N THR A 22 5.55 7.38 -16.39
CA THR A 22 6.93 7.57 -16.88
C THR A 22 7.95 7.71 -15.75
N ILE A 23 7.65 8.48 -14.70
CA ILE A 23 8.61 8.76 -13.61
C ILE A 23 8.42 7.80 -12.46
N TYR A 24 7.19 7.60 -11.97
CA TYR A 24 6.93 6.77 -10.80
C TYR A 24 7.46 5.32 -10.94
N PRO A 25 7.38 4.63 -12.11
CA PRO A 25 7.93 3.29 -12.27
C PRO A 25 9.45 3.23 -12.08
N PHE A 26 10.17 4.32 -12.31
CA PHE A 26 11.61 4.39 -11.99
C PHE A 26 11.85 4.31 -10.48
N PHE A 27 11.02 4.95 -9.65
CA PHE A 27 11.14 4.84 -8.20
C PHE A 27 10.79 3.44 -7.70
N VAL A 28 9.74 2.83 -8.23
CA VAL A 28 9.39 1.42 -7.94
C VAL A 28 10.54 0.48 -8.36
N GLY A 29 11.11 0.70 -9.54
CA GLY A 29 12.22 -0.08 -10.08
C GLY A 29 13.58 0.17 -9.40
N THR A 30 13.70 1.18 -8.53
CA THR A 30 14.93 1.49 -7.80
C THR A 30 14.74 1.34 -6.30
N VAL A 31 14.04 2.28 -5.66
CA VAL A 31 13.76 2.26 -4.21
C VAL A 31 13.00 0.99 -3.84
N GLY A 32 11.95 0.63 -4.61
CA GLY A 32 11.17 -0.58 -4.37
C GLY A 32 11.99 -1.87 -4.51
N ARG A 33 12.96 -1.92 -5.44
CA ARG A 33 13.89 -3.06 -5.53
C ARG A 33 14.83 -3.15 -4.34
N ILE A 34 15.31 -2.01 -3.84
CA ILE A 34 16.20 -1.96 -2.67
C ILE A 34 15.45 -2.44 -1.42
N SER A 35 14.22 -1.97 -1.20
CA SER A 35 13.40 -2.41 -0.06
C SER A 35 12.97 -3.88 -0.19
N SER A 36 12.63 -4.34 -1.40
CA SER A 36 12.24 -5.73 -1.65
C SER A 36 13.27 -6.77 -1.21
N VAL A 37 14.58 -6.47 -1.30
CA VAL A 37 15.66 -7.38 -0.87
C VAL A 37 15.62 -7.68 0.63
N LEU A 38 15.07 -6.77 1.43
CA LEU A 38 15.01 -6.93 2.88
C LEU A 38 13.85 -7.88 3.25
N PRO A 39 14.04 -8.83 4.16
CA PRO A 39 12.98 -9.76 4.56
C PRO A 39 11.96 -9.15 5.55
N PHE A 40 12.07 -7.86 5.84
CA PHE A 40 11.23 -7.11 6.79
C PHE A 40 10.85 -5.75 6.21
N SER A 41 9.80 -5.13 6.76
CA SER A 41 9.37 -3.77 6.39
C SER A 41 10.44 -2.73 6.74
N LEU A 42 11.09 -2.14 5.73
CA LEU A 42 12.05 -1.05 5.95
C LEU A 42 11.36 0.19 6.52
N CYS A 43 10.13 0.47 6.09
CA CYS A 43 9.34 1.59 6.61
C CYS A 43 9.16 1.49 8.13
N GLU A 44 8.85 0.29 8.62
CA GLU A 44 8.67 0.05 10.05
C GLU A 44 9.97 0.27 10.84
N ILE A 45 11.09 -0.25 10.35
CA ILE A 45 12.40 -0.05 10.98
C ILE A 45 12.78 1.45 10.99
N LEU A 46 12.53 2.16 9.91
CA LEU A 46 12.77 3.61 9.83
C LEU A 46 11.87 4.38 10.80
N LEU A 47 10.63 3.95 11.01
CA LEU A 47 9.73 4.56 11.98
C LEU A 47 10.28 4.42 13.41
N TYR A 48 10.75 3.23 13.80
CA TYR A 48 11.40 3.04 15.09
C TYR A 48 12.67 3.88 15.24
N ALA A 49 13.50 3.94 14.19
CA ALA A 49 14.70 4.77 14.20
C ALA A 49 14.36 6.25 14.41
N VAL A 50 13.33 6.77 13.74
CA VAL A 50 12.86 8.16 13.92
C VAL A 50 12.38 8.41 15.34
N ILE A 51 11.61 7.50 15.94
CA ILE A 51 11.12 7.62 17.32
C ILE A 51 12.30 7.67 18.31
N ILE A 52 13.26 6.74 18.18
CA ILE A 52 14.44 6.67 19.05
C ILE A 52 15.30 7.92 18.91
N LEU A 53 15.59 8.34 17.68
CA LEU A 53 16.40 9.54 17.41
C LEU A 53 15.70 10.81 17.90
N ALA A 54 14.38 10.90 17.79
CA ALA A 54 13.60 12.01 18.33
C ALA A 54 13.69 12.05 19.86
N ALA A 55 13.52 10.91 20.54
CA ALA A 55 13.63 10.83 22.00
C ALA A 55 15.03 11.24 22.49
N ILE A 56 16.08 10.73 21.86
CA ILE A 56 17.48 11.11 22.13
C ILE A 56 17.69 12.61 21.88
N GLY A 57 17.18 13.13 20.76
CA GLY A 57 17.25 14.54 20.39
C GLY A 57 16.58 15.45 21.43
N VAL A 58 15.43 15.05 21.97
CA VAL A 58 14.73 15.75 23.05
C VAL A 58 15.59 15.78 24.32
N VAL A 59 16.13 14.63 24.76
CA VAL A 59 16.99 14.55 25.95
C VAL A 59 18.20 15.48 25.83
N PHE A 60 18.92 15.42 24.71
CA PHE A 60 20.08 16.31 24.48
C PHE A 60 19.69 17.78 24.43
N THR A 61 18.53 18.09 23.84
CA THR A 61 18.01 19.46 23.79
C THR A 61 17.71 19.97 25.19
N VAL A 62 17.05 19.17 26.04
CA VAL A 62 16.74 19.53 27.44
C VAL A 62 18.03 19.76 28.23
N ILE A 63 19.00 18.84 28.15
CA ILE A 63 20.29 18.98 28.85
C ILE A 63 20.99 20.28 28.44
N ARG A 64 21.06 20.57 27.13
CA ARG A 64 21.68 21.80 26.62
C ARG A 64 20.89 23.06 26.99
N PHE A 65 19.57 22.98 27.07
CA PHE A 65 18.71 24.09 27.44
C PHE A 65 18.88 24.47 28.93
N VAL A 66 18.95 23.48 29.81
CA VAL A 66 19.18 23.67 31.25
C VAL A 66 20.58 24.22 31.52
N LYS A 67 21.62 23.61 30.91
CA LYS A 67 23.03 24.02 31.10
C LYS A 67 23.41 25.33 30.40
N GLY A 68 22.72 25.70 29.32
CA GLY A 68 23.08 26.84 28.48
C GLY A 68 22.44 28.17 28.90
N LYS A 69 23.07 28.93 29.80
CA LYS A 69 22.68 30.32 30.08
C LYS A 69 22.97 31.21 28.85
N GLY A 70 21.99 31.99 28.40
CA GLY A 70 22.11 32.92 27.26
C GLY A 70 22.05 32.33 25.84
N LYS A 71 22.15 31.00 25.65
CA LYS A 71 22.14 30.35 24.32
C LYS A 71 20.81 29.64 23.96
N ARG A 72 19.80 29.75 24.82
CA ARG A 72 18.52 29.02 24.72
C ARG A 72 17.74 29.32 23.44
N LYS A 73 17.56 30.60 23.10
CA LYS A 73 16.85 31.01 21.87
C LYS A 73 17.51 30.43 20.62
N LYS A 74 18.84 30.47 20.53
CA LYS A 74 19.60 29.91 19.40
C LYS A 74 19.46 28.39 19.31
N LEU A 75 19.45 27.69 20.45
CA LEU A 75 19.21 26.25 20.49
C LEU A 75 17.80 25.91 19.98
N LEU A 76 16.77 26.57 20.50
CA LEU A 76 15.38 26.34 20.08
C LEU A 76 15.18 26.62 18.59
N MET A 77 15.74 27.72 18.06
CA MET A 77 15.67 28.03 16.62
C MET A 77 16.33 26.95 15.76
N ARG A 78 17.44 26.36 16.21
CA ARG A 78 18.11 25.26 15.50
C ARG A 78 17.28 23.98 15.52
N VAL A 79 16.70 23.63 16.66
CA VAL A 79 15.82 22.47 16.78
C VAL A 79 14.60 22.64 15.90
N LEU A 80 13.95 23.81 15.96
CA LEU A 80 12.81 24.13 15.11
C LEU A 80 13.17 24.05 13.62
N ALA A 81 14.31 24.63 13.21
CA ALA A 81 14.77 24.53 11.83
C ALA A 81 15.01 23.07 11.41
N GLY A 82 15.59 22.25 12.28
CA GLY A 82 15.78 20.82 12.02
C GLY A 82 14.47 20.06 11.84
N VAL A 83 13.49 20.29 12.72
CA VAL A 83 12.15 19.68 12.66
C VAL A 83 11.42 20.12 11.39
N VAL A 84 11.46 21.41 11.05
CA VAL A 84 10.83 21.94 9.83
C VAL A 84 11.50 21.36 8.58
N CYS A 85 12.83 21.31 8.52
CA CYS A 85 13.54 20.69 7.40
C CYS A 85 13.17 19.21 7.25
N PHE A 86 13.12 18.46 8.36
CA PHE A 86 12.69 17.06 8.33
C PHE A 86 11.26 16.91 7.81
N ALA A 87 10.30 17.69 8.35
CA ALA A 87 8.90 17.65 7.92
C ALA A 87 8.73 17.98 6.43
N VAL A 88 9.45 18.99 5.93
CA VAL A 88 9.44 19.36 4.50
C VAL A 88 10.00 18.24 3.63
N SER A 89 11.08 17.58 4.07
CA SER A 89 11.65 16.43 3.35
C SER A 89 10.68 15.25 3.31
N VAL A 90 10.06 14.90 4.44
CA VAL A 90 9.03 13.85 4.52
C VAL A 90 7.87 14.18 3.57
N TYR A 91 7.39 15.43 3.57
CA TYR A 91 6.31 15.85 2.68
C TYR A 91 6.71 15.81 1.19
N MET A 92 7.95 16.13 0.86
CA MET A 92 8.46 16.00 -0.51
C MET A 92 8.49 14.54 -0.96
N VAL A 93 9.01 13.62 -0.13
CA VAL A 93 9.03 12.18 -0.44
C VAL A 93 7.61 11.65 -0.62
N PHE A 94 6.70 11.98 0.29
CA PHE A 94 5.29 11.63 0.16
C PHE A 94 4.69 12.15 -1.14
N THR A 95 4.97 13.41 -1.50
CA THR A 95 4.44 14.02 -2.73
C THR A 95 4.91 13.25 -3.97
N LEU A 96 6.18 12.88 -4.04
CA LEU A 96 6.75 12.14 -5.16
C LEU A 96 6.23 10.69 -5.20
N PHE A 97 6.27 9.97 -4.08
CA PHE A 97 6.01 8.52 -4.08
C PHE A 97 4.52 8.17 -3.92
N CYS A 98 3.66 9.15 -3.65
CA CYS A 98 2.23 8.92 -3.40
C CYS A 98 1.35 10.10 -3.84
N GLY A 99 1.64 11.32 -3.38
CA GLY A 99 0.74 12.46 -3.52
C GLY A 99 0.34 12.82 -4.97
N ILE A 100 1.28 12.77 -5.92
CA ILE A 100 0.98 13.02 -7.33
C ILE A 100 0.04 11.94 -7.90
N ASN A 101 0.25 10.69 -7.52
CA ASN A 101 -0.50 9.52 -7.97
C ASN A 101 -1.99 9.52 -7.53
N TYR A 102 -2.44 10.41 -6.64
CA TYR A 102 -3.88 10.57 -6.38
C TYR A 102 -4.65 11.22 -7.53
N ASN A 103 -3.96 11.99 -8.38
CA ASN A 103 -4.58 12.83 -9.42
C ASN A 103 -4.41 12.25 -10.83
N ARG A 104 -3.84 11.05 -10.97
CA ARG A 104 -3.81 10.33 -12.26
C ARG A 104 -5.22 9.88 -12.66
N PHE A 105 -5.36 9.38 -13.89
CA PHE A 105 -6.58 8.70 -14.33
C PHE A 105 -6.82 7.41 -13.55
N THR A 106 -8.09 7.09 -13.34
CA THR A 106 -8.51 5.88 -12.65
C THR A 106 -8.09 4.63 -13.42
N PHE A 107 -8.01 3.49 -12.73
CA PHE A 107 -7.81 2.20 -13.37
C PHE A 107 -8.96 1.91 -14.33
N SER A 108 -10.19 2.25 -13.95
CA SER A 108 -11.36 2.15 -14.82
C SER A 108 -11.18 2.88 -16.15
N GLU A 109 -10.75 4.15 -16.12
CA GLU A 109 -10.52 4.98 -17.31
C GLU A 109 -9.42 4.40 -18.21
N VAL A 110 -8.26 4.03 -17.64
CA VAL A 110 -7.13 3.54 -18.45
C VAL A 110 -7.30 2.09 -18.92
N SER A 111 -8.21 1.33 -18.31
CA SER A 111 -8.48 -0.07 -18.67
C SER A 111 -9.70 -0.23 -19.57
N GLY A 112 -10.34 0.87 -19.97
CA GLY A 112 -11.48 0.86 -20.89
C GLY A 112 -12.81 0.42 -20.25
N PHE A 113 -12.93 0.50 -18.93
CA PHE A 113 -14.20 0.27 -18.25
C PHE A 113 -15.08 1.53 -18.34
N THR A 114 -16.36 1.32 -18.60
CA THR A 114 -17.36 2.38 -18.57
C THR A 114 -18.13 2.27 -17.26
N VAL A 115 -18.15 3.37 -16.48
CA VAL A 115 -18.95 3.44 -15.25
C VAL A 115 -20.38 3.77 -15.63
N GLU A 116 -21.28 2.81 -15.45
CA GLU A 116 -22.69 2.93 -15.79
C GLU A 116 -23.58 2.90 -14.55
N THR A 117 -24.79 3.44 -14.66
CA THR A 117 -25.81 3.26 -13.64
C THR A 117 -26.39 1.86 -13.73
N TYR A 118 -26.42 1.14 -12.62
CA TYR A 118 -27.03 -0.18 -12.53
C TYR A 118 -28.39 -0.14 -11.84
N THR A 119 -29.23 -1.11 -12.17
CA THR A 119 -30.53 -1.35 -11.55
C THR A 119 -30.37 -2.14 -10.25
N ALA A 120 -31.40 -2.07 -9.40
CA ALA A 120 -31.43 -2.90 -8.18
C ALA A 120 -31.40 -4.42 -8.50
N GLN A 121 -31.95 -4.83 -9.65
CA GLN A 121 -31.95 -6.22 -10.07
C GLN A 121 -30.54 -6.67 -10.50
N GLU A 122 -29.81 -5.87 -11.28
CA GLU A 122 -28.42 -6.18 -11.66
C GLU A 122 -27.51 -6.28 -10.43
N LEU A 123 -27.71 -5.42 -9.42
CA LEU A 123 -27.00 -5.53 -8.15
C LEU A 123 -27.35 -6.83 -7.41
N ALA A 124 -28.63 -7.21 -7.37
CA ALA A 124 -29.06 -8.46 -6.74
C ALA A 124 -28.47 -9.69 -7.46
N ASP A 125 -28.46 -9.68 -8.79
CA ASP A 125 -27.89 -10.74 -9.62
C ASP A 125 -26.38 -10.84 -9.41
N LEU A 126 -25.68 -9.71 -9.28
CA LEU A 126 -24.26 -9.66 -8.92
C LEU A 126 -24.00 -10.25 -7.53
N CYS A 127 -24.83 -9.94 -6.53
CA CYS A 127 -24.70 -10.53 -5.19
C CYS A 127 -24.87 -12.05 -5.23
N VAL A 128 -25.85 -12.56 -5.99
CA VAL A 128 -26.04 -14.01 -6.17
C VAL A 128 -24.87 -14.64 -6.90
N TYR A 129 -24.34 -13.97 -7.94
CA TYR A 129 -23.15 -14.42 -8.66
C TYR A 129 -21.93 -14.53 -7.73
N ILE A 130 -21.63 -13.49 -6.95
CA ILE A 130 -20.52 -13.49 -5.98
C ILE A 130 -20.73 -14.59 -4.94
N LEU A 131 -21.93 -14.71 -4.37
CA LEU A 131 -22.25 -15.74 -3.38
C LEU A 131 -21.98 -17.16 -3.90
N ASN A 132 -22.40 -17.45 -5.14
CA ASN A 132 -22.21 -18.77 -5.74
C ASN A 132 -20.72 -19.08 -5.95
N ASN A 133 -19.94 -18.11 -6.43
CA ASN A 133 -18.50 -18.28 -6.61
C ASN A 133 -17.75 -18.38 -5.28
N ALA A 134 -18.15 -17.60 -4.28
CA ALA A 134 -17.62 -17.68 -2.92
C ALA A 134 -17.83 -19.08 -2.32
N ASN A 135 -19.05 -19.63 -2.44
CA ASN A 135 -19.38 -20.97 -1.95
C ASN A 135 -18.63 -22.08 -2.71
N ASP A 136 -18.49 -21.95 -4.03
CA ASP A 136 -17.72 -22.90 -4.85
C ASP A 136 -16.22 -22.89 -4.47
N ALA A 137 -15.63 -21.71 -4.28
CA ALA A 137 -14.25 -21.58 -3.80
C ALA A 137 -14.09 -22.10 -2.35
N ALA A 138 -15.06 -21.82 -1.47
CA ALA A 138 -15.08 -22.31 -0.10
C ALA A 138 -15.06 -23.86 -0.05
N GLY A 139 -15.77 -24.52 -0.95
CA GLY A 139 -15.80 -25.99 -1.04
C GLY A 139 -14.49 -26.63 -1.52
N LYS A 140 -13.52 -25.82 -1.96
CA LYS A 140 -12.23 -26.29 -2.52
C LYS A 140 -11.02 -25.92 -1.66
N ILE A 141 -11.19 -25.04 -0.68
CA ILE A 141 -10.15 -24.70 0.29
C ILE A 141 -10.23 -25.62 1.51
N GLU A 142 -9.09 -25.88 2.14
CA GLU A 142 -9.05 -26.58 3.42
C GLU A 142 -9.34 -25.61 4.58
N THR A 143 -10.22 -26.02 5.49
CA THR A 143 -10.54 -25.32 6.73
C THR A 143 -10.37 -26.24 7.94
N ASP A 144 -10.16 -25.66 9.12
CA ASP A 144 -10.17 -26.41 10.37
C ASP A 144 -11.59 -26.80 10.84
N GLU A 145 -11.71 -27.46 11.99
CA GLU A 145 -12.98 -27.88 12.58
C GLU A 145 -13.93 -26.70 12.90
N THR A 146 -13.40 -25.48 13.01
CA THR A 146 -14.14 -24.25 13.24
C THR A 146 -14.46 -23.48 11.95
N LEU A 147 -14.15 -24.08 10.79
CA LEU A 147 -14.27 -23.47 9.46
C LEU A 147 -13.34 -22.26 9.25
N THR A 148 -12.24 -22.20 9.99
CA THR A 148 -11.22 -21.16 9.82
C THR A 148 -10.23 -21.58 8.73
N VAL A 149 -9.91 -20.64 7.82
CA VAL A 149 -8.90 -20.82 6.78
C VAL A 149 -7.50 -20.65 7.38
N SER A 150 -6.58 -21.54 7.04
CA SER A 150 -5.15 -21.37 7.30
C SER A 150 -4.38 -21.35 5.98
N LEU A 151 -3.53 -20.34 5.79
CA LEU A 151 -2.64 -20.22 4.64
C LEU A 151 -1.27 -20.88 4.88
N ASP A 152 -0.92 -21.15 6.14
CA ASP A 152 0.39 -21.69 6.49
C ASP A 152 0.62 -23.06 5.85
N GLY A 153 1.77 -23.21 5.19
CA GLY A 153 2.11 -24.39 4.39
C GLY A 153 1.22 -24.65 3.16
N LYS A 154 0.21 -23.80 2.89
CA LYS A 154 -0.70 -23.94 1.73
C LYS A 154 -0.26 -23.09 0.55
N ILE A 155 0.15 -21.85 0.82
CA ILE A 155 0.57 -20.92 -0.22
C ILE A 155 1.80 -20.12 0.21
N ASN A 156 2.61 -19.68 -0.75
CA ASN A 156 3.52 -18.57 -0.52
C ASN A 156 2.77 -17.27 -0.82
N LEU A 157 2.15 -16.68 0.20
CA LEU A 157 1.25 -15.52 0.07
C LEU A 157 1.79 -14.42 -0.84
N ASP A 158 3.02 -13.96 -0.56
CA ASP A 158 3.66 -12.86 -1.29
C ASP A 158 3.90 -13.23 -2.77
N LYS A 159 4.49 -14.40 -3.02
CA LYS A 159 4.71 -14.88 -4.39
C LYS A 159 3.40 -15.04 -5.17
N GLU A 160 2.41 -15.70 -4.59
CA GLU A 160 1.13 -15.98 -5.27
C GLU A 160 0.37 -14.68 -5.59
N CYS A 161 0.39 -13.70 -4.69
CA CYS A 161 -0.23 -12.39 -4.95
C CYS A 161 0.51 -11.63 -6.05
N ARG A 162 1.85 -11.62 -6.05
CA ARG A 162 2.62 -11.00 -7.15
C ARG A 162 2.40 -11.69 -8.48
N ASP A 163 2.30 -13.02 -8.51
CA ASP A 163 2.03 -13.77 -9.73
C ASP A 163 0.63 -13.46 -10.27
N ALA A 164 -0.38 -13.37 -9.39
CA ALA A 164 -1.73 -12.94 -9.76
C ALA A 164 -1.75 -11.51 -10.32
N MET A 165 -1.05 -10.58 -9.68
CA MET A 165 -0.92 -9.19 -10.14
C MET A 165 -0.14 -9.07 -11.45
N THR A 166 0.89 -9.90 -11.64
CA THR A 166 1.68 -9.94 -12.88
C THR A 166 0.82 -10.43 -14.05
N ARG A 167 0.04 -11.50 -13.84
CA ARG A 167 -0.91 -12.02 -14.82
C ARG A 167 -1.99 -11.00 -15.17
N LEU A 168 -2.52 -10.31 -14.16
CA LEU A 168 -3.47 -9.22 -14.40
C LEU A 168 -2.85 -8.12 -15.26
N GLY A 169 -1.55 -7.84 -15.08
CA GLY A 169 -0.76 -6.94 -15.91
C GLY A 169 -0.56 -7.38 -17.36
N GLU A 170 -0.72 -8.66 -17.70
CA GLU A 170 -0.72 -9.13 -19.09
C GLU A 170 -2.02 -8.71 -19.82
N ARG A 171 -3.12 -8.56 -19.08
CA ARG A 171 -4.40 -8.09 -19.60
C ARG A 171 -4.53 -6.57 -19.57
N TYR A 172 -4.02 -5.93 -18.52
CA TYR A 172 -4.09 -4.49 -18.32
C TYR A 172 -2.68 -3.92 -18.16
N ASP A 173 -2.14 -3.33 -19.23
CA ASP A 173 -0.75 -2.85 -19.27
C ASP A 173 -0.42 -1.81 -18.18
N SER A 174 -1.41 -1.06 -17.68
CA SER A 174 -1.22 -0.15 -16.55
C SER A 174 -0.81 -0.83 -15.23
N LEU A 175 -0.91 -2.15 -15.16
CA LEU A 175 -0.50 -3.00 -14.03
C LEU A 175 0.77 -3.82 -14.34
N SER A 176 1.38 -3.65 -15.52
CA SER A 176 2.54 -4.44 -15.94
C SER A 176 3.83 -4.04 -15.20
N GLY A 177 4.86 -4.89 -15.30
CA GLY A 177 6.19 -4.66 -14.74
C GLY A 177 6.36 -5.11 -13.28
N PHE A 178 7.47 -4.70 -12.67
CA PHE A 178 7.92 -5.21 -11.36
C PHE A 178 6.99 -4.85 -10.20
N TYR A 179 6.82 -5.80 -9.28
CA TYR A 179 6.19 -5.64 -7.98
C TYR A 179 7.21 -5.96 -6.87
N PRO A 180 7.54 -4.99 -5.99
CA PRO A 180 8.24 -5.28 -4.74
C PRO A 180 7.56 -6.38 -3.92
N ASP A 181 8.35 -7.17 -3.20
CA ASP A 181 7.85 -8.19 -2.27
C ASP A 181 7.02 -7.52 -1.15
N ALA A 182 5.84 -8.07 -0.88
CA ALA A 182 4.99 -7.67 0.23
C ALA A 182 5.57 -8.14 1.57
N LYS A 183 5.53 -7.26 2.58
CA LYS A 183 6.18 -7.50 3.87
C LYS A 183 5.16 -7.57 5.01
N ALA A 184 5.26 -8.62 5.81
CA ALA A 184 4.58 -8.67 7.10
C ALA A 184 5.16 -7.62 8.05
N VAL A 185 4.30 -6.87 8.71
CA VAL A 185 4.68 -5.86 9.71
C VAL A 185 4.96 -6.55 11.06
N ILE A 186 6.05 -6.20 11.74
CA ILE A 186 6.42 -6.74 13.04
C ILE A 186 5.38 -6.31 14.10
N ALA A 187 4.98 -5.04 14.10
CA ALA A 187 3.93 -4.47 14.93
C ALA A 187 2.50 -4.75 14.42
N SER A 188 2.27 -5.92 13.84
CA SER A 188 0.96 -6.37 13.35
C SER A 188 -0.13 -6.33 14.43
N GLU A 189 0.21 -6.57 15.70
CA GLU A 189 -0.74 -6.41 16.82
C GLU A 189 -1.28 -4.97 16.92
N GLY A 190 -0.41 -3.96 16.76
CA GLY A 190 -0.81 -2.56 16.73
C GLY A 190 -1.72 -2.24 15.55
N MET A 191 -1.42 -2.79 14.36
CA MET A 191 -2.31 -2.69 13.20
C MET A 191 -3.68 -3.30 13.49
N SER A 192 -3.74 -4.45 14.16
CA SER A 192 -5.01 -5.10 14.53
C SER A 192 -5.85 -4.24 15.47
N TYR A 193 -5.25 -3.60 16.49
CA TYR A 193 -5.98 -2.66 17.37
C TYR A 193 -6.53 -1.45 16.60
N MET A 194 -5.82 -1.00 15.57
CA MET A 194 -6.24 0.10 14.70
C MET A 194 -7.17 -0.35 13.56
N LYS A 195 -7.45 -1.65 13.43
CA LYS A 195 -8.23 -2.25 12.34
C LYS A 195 -7.63 -2.03 10.95
N ILE A 196 -6.30 -2.03 10.87
CA ILE A 196 -5.54 -1.90 9.62
C ILE A 196 -5.13 -3.30 9.16
N LEU A 197 -5.53 -3.69 7.95
CA LEU A 197 -5.14 -4.97 7.35
C LEU A 197 -3.89 -4.84 6.49
N GLY A 198 -3.75 -3.73 5.76
CA GLY A 198 -2.61 -3.45 4.89
C GLY A 198 -2.22 -1.98 4.92
N MET A 199 -1.03 -1.68 4.42
CA MET A 199 -0.54 -0.32 4.22
C MET A 199 0.55 -0.24 3.16
N TYR A 200 0.27 0.54 2.12
CA TYR A 200 1.31 1.03 1.22
C TYR A 200 2.16 2.04 1.98
N ALA A 201 3.45 1.74 2.11
CA ALA A 201 4.42 2.62 2.75
C ALA A 201 5.06 3.52 1.68
N PRO A 202 4.62 4.78 1.54
CA PRO A 202 5.08 5.63 0.46
C PRO A 202 6.54 6.02 0.61
N PHE A 203 7.16 5.93 1.79
CA PHE A 203 8.53 6.37 2.03
C PHE A 203 9.60 5.38 1.56
N THR A 204 9.22 4.11 1.40
CA THR A 204 10.09 3.00 1.03
C THR A 204 9.56 2.20 -0.16
N ILE A 205 8.37 2.55 -0.67
CA ILE A 205 7.68 1.89 -1.79
C ILE A 205 7.52 0.39 -1.49
N GLU A 206 6.89 0.11 -0.35
CA GLU A 206 6.61 -1.24 0.14
C GLU A 206 5.10 -1.45 0.26
N ALA A 207 4.63 -2.62 -0.18
CA ALA A 207 3.33 -3.14 0.25
C ALA A 207 3.52 -3.86 1.59
N ASN A 208 2.84 -3.39 2.63
CA ASN A 208 2.91 -4.01 3.96
C ASN A 208 1.57 -4.59 4.35
N TYR A 209 1.57 -5.71 5.06
CA TYR A 209 0.34 -6.32 5.55
C TYR A 209 0.46 -6.73 7.01
N ASN A 210 -0.69 -6.74 7.67
CA ASN A 210 -0.86 -7.21 9.03
C ASN A 210 -0.78 -8.74 9.05
N ALA A 211 0.29 -9.28 9.62
CA ALA A 211 0.52 -10.71 9.78
C ALA A 211 -0.53 -11.38 10.67
N ASN A 212 -1.19 -10.62 11.55
CA ASN A 212 -2.24 -11.09 12.46
C ASN A 212 -3.66 -10.91 11.86
N ALA A 213 -3.78 -10.44 10.62
CA ALA A 213 -5.07 -10.42 9.93
C ALA A 213 -5.62 -11.85 9.75
N PRO A 214 -6.95 -12.04 9.62
CA PRO A 214 -7.51 -13.32 9.24
C PRO A 214 -6.90 -13.82 7.92
N ASP A 215 -6.53 -15.09 7.90
CA ASP A 215 -5.79 -15.70 6.81
C ASP A 215 -6.52 -15.61 5.46
N PHE A 216 -7.84 -15.77 5.44
CA PHE A 216 -8.64 -15.60 4.22
C PHE A 216 -8.58 -14.19 3.63
N ALA A 217 -8.34 -13.15 4.45
CA ALA A 217 -8.35 -11.76 4.00
C ALA A 217 -6.97 -11.28 3.52
N LYS A 218 -5.89 -12.00 3.89
CA LYS A 218 -4.52 -11.61 3.54
C LYS A 218 -4.27 -11.52 2.03
N PRO A 219 -4.72 -12.46 1.17
CA PRO A 219 -4.42 -12.38 -0.26
C PRO A 219 -5.05 -11.16 -0.92
N PHE A 220 -6.32 -10.87 -0.62
CA PHE A 220 -6.99 -9.65 -1.09
C PHE A 220 -6.25 -8.40 -0.64
N THR A 221 -5.91 -8.34 0.65
CA THR A 221 -5.16 -7.22 1.24
C THR A 221 -3.81 -7.03 0.54
N VAL A 222 -3.04 -8.10 0.32
CA VAL A 222 -1.74 -7.98 -0.34
C VAL A 222 -1.89 -7.52 -1.78
N CYS A 223 -2.83 -8.08 -2.57
CA CYS A 223 -3.10 -7.61 -3.93
C CYS A 223 -3.53 -6.13 -3.95
N HIS A 224 -4.34 -5.70 -2.97
CA HIS A 224 -4.72 -4.30 -2.78
C HIS A 224 -3.49 -3.41 -2.60
N GLU A 225 -2.61 -3.74 -1.64
CA GLU A 225 -1.40 -2.94 -1.40
C GLU A 225 -0.42 -2.96 -2.58
N LEU A 226 -0.34 -4.09 -3.31
CA LEU A 226 0.45 -4.19 -4.53
C LEU A 226 -0.09 -3.27 -5.64
N SER A 227 -1.39 -3.00 -5.68
CA SER A 227 -1.98 -2.08 -6.67
C SER A 227 -1.49 -0.63 -6.47
N HIS A 228 -1.25 -0.22 -5.23
CA HIS A 228 -0.66 1.08 -4.91
C HIS A 228 0.77 1.20 -5.47
N LEU A 229 1.52 0.10 -5.57
CA LEU A 229 2.85 0.09 -6.21
C LEU A 229 2.81 0.40 -7.71
N LYS A 230 1.61 0.35 -8.34
CA LYS A 230 1.37 0.81 -9.71
C LYS A 230 0.82 2.23 -9.79
N GLY A 231 0.82 2.95 -8.67
CA GLY A 231 0.40 4.33 -8.59
C GLY A 231 -1.11 4.51 -8.50
N PHE A 232 -1.90 3.46 -8.26
CA PHE A 232 -3.34 3.59 -8.06
C PHE A 232 -3.63 3.83 -6.57
N MET A 233 -3.67 5.09 -6.13
CA MET A 233 -3.78 5.46 -4.71
C MET A 233 -5.22 5.57 -4.18
N ARG A 234 -6.22 5.44 -5.04
CA ARG A 234 -7.63 5.47 -4.62
C ARG A 234 -8.04 4.07 -4.16
N GLU A 235 -8.64 4.00 -2.98
CA GLU A 235 -8.98 2.74 -2.31
C GLU A 235 -10.00 1.89 -3.09
N ASP A 236 -10.97 2.53 -3.74
CA ASP A 236 -11.96 1.87 -4.59
C ASP A 236 -11.33 1.20 -5.82
N GLU A 237 -10.41 1.90 -6.49
CA GLU A 237 -9.64 1.34 -7.60
C GLU A 237 -8.72 0.20 -7.14
N ALA A 238 -8.05 0.36 -6.00
CA ALA A 238 -7.19 -0.66 -5.41
C ALA A 238 -7.98 -1.92 -5.01
N ASN A 239 -9.18 -1.76 -4.43
CA ASN A 239 -10.11 -2.84 -4.15
C ASN A 239 -10.56 -3.56 -5.43
N PHE A 240 -10.88 -2.83 -6.49
CA PHE A 240 -11.29 -3.44 -7.75
C PHE A 240 -10.15 -4.21 -8.43
N ILE A 241 -8.94 -3.66 -8.41
CA ILE A 241 -7.74 -4.36 -8.91
C ILE A 241 -7.48 -5.64 -8.09
N ALA A 242 -7.56 -5.57 -6.76
CA ALA A 242 -7.39 -6.72 -5.89
C ALA A 242 -8.45 -7.81 -6.17
N TYR A 243 -9.71 -7.42 -6.33
CA TYR A 243 -10.79 -8.31 -6.73
C TYR A 243 -10.46 -9.03 -8.04
N LEU A 244 -10.05 -8.30 -9.08
CA LEU A 244 -9.70 -8.88 -10.38
C LEU A 244 -8.49 -9.82 -10.29
N ALA A 245 -7.47 -9.45 -9.52
CA ALA A 245 -6.27 -10.27 -9.35
C ALA A 245 -6.57 -11.57 -8.60
N CYS A 246 -7.33 -11.47 -7.50
CA CYS A 246 -7.70 -12.60 -6.67
C CYS A 246 -8.65 -13.57 -7.39
N THR A 247 -9.76 -13.08 -7.94
CA THR A 247 -10.74 -13.92 -8.65
C THR A 247 -10.20 -14.49 -9.96
N GLY A 248 -9.26 -13.79 -10.61
CA GLY A 248 -8.57 -14.25 -11.82
C GLY A 248 -7.32 -15.10 -11.56
N SER A 249 -6.99 -15.40 -10.30
CA SER A 249 -5.84 -16.23 -9.94
C SER A 249 -6.08 -17.71 -10.23
N ASP A 250 -5.02 -18.48 -10.47
CA ASP A 250 -5.09 -19.95 -10.53
C ASP A 250 -5.15 -20.59 -9.13
N ASN A 251 -4.89 -19.80 -8.08
CA ASN A 251 -4.83 -20.27 -6.71
C ASN A 251 -6.18 -20.11 -6.02
N VAL A 252 -6.77 -21.23 -5.57
CA VAL A 252 -8.10 -21.25 -4.98
C VAL A 252 -8.23 -20.46 -3.67
N TYR A 253 -7.15 -20.32 -2.89
CA TYR A 253 -7.14 -19.48 -1.69
C TYR A 253 -7.22 -17.98 -2.04
N LEU A 254 -6.58 -17.57 -3.14
CA LEU A 254 -6.70 -16.21 -3.67
C LEU A 254 -8.10 -15.98 -4.25
N GLN A 255 -8.64 -16.95 -5.00
CA GLN A 255 -10.00 -16.85 -5.53
C GLN A 255 -11.00 -16.66 -4.40
N TYR A 256 -10.93 -17.48 -3.36
CA TYR A 256 -11.79 -17.35 -2.18
C TYR A 256 -11.68 -15.96 -1.54
N ALA A 257 -10.46 -15.46 -1.31
CA ALA A 257 -10.23 -14.12 -0.79
C ALA A 257 -10.79 -13.00 -1.70
N GLY A 258 -10.88 -13.24 -3.01
CA GLY A 258 -11.47 -12.29 -3.96
C GLY A 258 -13.00 -12.25 -3.92
N TRP A 259 -13.65 -13.33 -3.52
CA TRP A 259 -15.11 -13.44 -3.48
C TRP A 259 -15.74 -13.03 -2.13
N VAL A 260 -14.94 -12.94 -1.07
CA VAL A 260 -15.39 -12.76 0.33
C VAL A 260 -14.95 -11.41 0.90
#